data_AF-A0A4Z0PC01-F1
#
_entry.id   AF-A0A4Z0PC01-F1
#
_cell.length_a   1.000
_cell.length_b   1.000
_cell.length_c   1.000
_cell.angle_alpha   90.00
_cell.angle_beta   90.00
_cell.angle_gamma   90.00
#
_symmetry.space_group_name_H-M   'P 1'
#
loop_
_entity.id
_entity.type
_entity.pdbx_description
1 polymer ?
#
loop_
_entity_poly.entity_id
_entity_poly.type
_entity_poly.pdbx_seq_one_letter_code
_entity_poly.pdbx_strand_id
1 'polypeptide(L)' 'MSTLKFKTSINCANCVRAVTPFLDAEASVEKWNVDTNSPEKILTVEGENPIPELIMKSVSQAGFDIEPA' A
#
# COMPACT_ATOMS: atom_id res chain seq x y z
N MET A 1 -0.22 5.50 16.85
CA MET A 1 -0.02 5.32 15.41
C MET A 1 0.95 4.18 15.19
N SER A 2 0.55 3.24 14.36
CA SER A 2 1.31 2.06 13.96
C SER A 2 1.66 2.17 12.49
N THR A 3 2.79 1.58 12.11
CA THR A 3 3.29 1.60 10.74
C THR A 3 3.46 0.18 10.25
N LEU A 4 2.92 -0.12 9.07
CA LEU A 4 3.08 -1.38 8.36
C LEU A 4 3.88 -1.14 7.09
N LYS A 5 4.64 -2.17 6.69
CA LYS A 5 5.45 -2.15 5.47
C LYS A 5 5.21 -3.42 4.67
N PHE A 6 5.14 -3.25 3.35
CA PHE A 6 4.89 -4.32 2.41
C PHE A 6 5.78 -4.17 1.18
N LYS A 7 6.21 -5.29 0.61
CA LYS A 7 6.80 -5.31 -0.73
C LYS A 7 5.66 -5.37 -1.74
N THR A 8 5.79 -4.63 -2.84
CA THR A 8 4.73 -4.53 -3.84
C THR A 8 5.28 -4.61 -5.26
N SER A 9 4.41 -4.83 -6.24
CA SER A 9 4.76 -4.68 -7.66
C SER A 9 4.55 -3.25 -8.20
N ILE A 10 4.13 -2.29 -7.36
CA ILE A 10 3.81 -0.91 -7.75
C ILE A 10 5.11 -0.16 -8.06
N ASN A 11 5.37 0.12 -9.34
CA ASN A 11 6.67 0.62 -9.78
C ASN A 11 6.64 1.88 -10.66
N CYS A 12 5.47 2.50 -10.82
CA CYS A 12 5.28 3.61 -11.74
C CYS A 12 4.28 4.65 -11.21
N ALA A 13 4.39 5.92 -11.64
CA ALA A 13 3.49 6.98 -11.17
C ALA A 13 2.01 6.71 -11.53
N ASN A 14 1.74 6.10 -12.68
CA ASN A 14 0.39 5.70 -13.06
C ASN A 14 -0.12 4.52 -12.21
N CYS A 15 0.78 3.63 -11.77
CA CYS A 15 0.47 2.51 -10.90
C CYS A 15 0.06 3.01 -9.51
N VAL A 16 0.78 4.01 -8.98
CA VAL A 16 0.42 4.71 -7.74
C VAL A 16 -0.98 5.33 -7.86
N ARG A 17 -1.27 6.05 -8.96
CA ARG A 17 -2.61 6.61 -9.19
C ARG A 17 -3.71 5.56 -9.26
N ALA A 18 -3.41 4.37 -9.79
CA ALA A 18 -4.38 3.27 -9.88
C ALA A 18 -4.71 2.68 -8.51
N VAL A 19 -3.74 2.59 -7.59
CA VAL A 19 -3.96 2.06 -6.24
C VAL A 19 -4.52 3.10 -5.26
N THR A 20 -4.30 4.39 -5.50
CA THR A 20 -4.78 5.50 -4.64
C THR A 20 -6.24 5.37 -4.19
N PRO A 21 -7.24 5.21 -5.09
CA PRO A 21 -8.63 5.13 -4.65
C PRO A 21 -8.95 3.92 -3.78
N PHE A 22 -8.13 2.85 -3.83
CA PHE A 22 -8.31 1.67 -3.00
C PHE A 22 -7.76 1.89 -1.59
N LEU A 23 -6.56 2.47 -1.47
CA LEU A 23 -5.94 2.75 -0.18
C LEU A 23 -6.60 3.94 0.54
N ASP A 24 -7.04 4.97 -0.19
CA ASP A 24 -7.74 6.12 0.39
C ASP A 24 -9.16 5.76 0.86
N ALA A 25 -9.74 4.66 0.36
CA ALA A 25 -11.02 4.14 0.83
C ALA A 25 -10.91 3.28 2.10
N GLU A 26 -9.69 2.87 2.48
CA GLU A 26 -9.47 2.07 3.68
C GLU A 26 -9.54 2.92 4.94
N ALA A 27 -10.59 2.75 5.73
CA ALA A 27 -10.79 3.50 6.98
C ALA A 27 -9.66 3.27 8.02
N SER A 28 -8.89 2.19 7.89
CA SER A 28 -7.75 1.88 8.77
C SER A 28 -6.44 2.56 8.36
N VAL A 29 -6.42 3.22 7.20
CA VAL A 29 -5.26 3.90 6.62
C VAL A 29 -5.42 5.39 6.78
N GLU A 30 -4.48 6.04 7.49
CA GLU A 30 -4.44 7.50 7.59
C GLU A 30 -3.47 8.10 6.57
N LYS A 31 -2.34 7.42 6.33
CA LYS A 31 -1.33 7.83 5.34
C LYS A 31 -0.70 6.60 4.71
N TRP A 32 -0.28 6.74 3.46
CA TRP A 32 0.50 5.70 2.79
C TRP A 32 1.44 6.31 1.77
N ASN A 33 2.52 5.60 1.45
CA ASN A 33 3.47 5.97 0.41
C ASN A 33 4.12 4.72 -0.19
N VAL A 34 4.31 4.71 -1.50
CA VAL A 34 5.10 3.69 -2.20
C VAL A 34 6.45 4.28 -2.59
N ASP A 35 7.54 3.66 -2.14
CA ASP A 35 8.88 3.98 -2.62
C ASP A 35 9.15 3.29 -3.97
N THR A 36 8.75 3.95 -5.05
CA THR A 36 8.99 3.46 -6.42
C THR A 36 10.44 3.61 -6.86
N ASN A 37 11.31 4.25 -6.08
CA ASN A 37 12.74 4.38 -6.40
C ASN A 37 13.54 3.21 -5.83
N SER A 38 13.09 2.63 -4.71
CA SER A 38 13.66 1.40 -4.16
C SER A 38 13.46 0.21 -5.13
N PRO A 39 14.43 -0.72 -5.25
CA PRO A 39 14.23 -1.97 -5.98
C PRO A 39 13.14 -2.85 -5.34
N GLU A 40 12.90 -2.72 -4.03
CA GLU A 40 11.92 -3.53 -3.29
C GLU A 40 10.49 -2.98 -3.35
N LYS A 41 10.29 -1.77 -3.89
CA LYS A 41 8.97 -1.14 -4.06
C LYS A 41 8.11 -1.17 -2.79
N ILE A 42 8.68 -0.63 -1.71
CA ILE A 42 8.07 -0.70 -0.38
C ILE A 42 6.87 0.23 -0.28
N LEU A 43 5.70 -0.34 0.00
CA LEU A 43 4.53 0.39 0.48
C LEU A 43 4.64 0.54 2.00
N THR A 44 4.61 1.77 2.49
CA THR A 44 4.49 2.10 3.91
C THR A 44 3.08 2.61 4.18
N VAL A 45 2.43 2.08 5.21
CA VAL A 45 1.07 2.46 5.62
C VAL A 45 1.09 2.84 7.10
N GLU A 46 0.49 3.97 7.42
CA GLU A 46 0.38 4.51 8.77
C GLU A 46 -1.10 4.69 9.14
N GLY A 47 -1.45 4.34 10.38
CA GLY A 47 -2.79 4.53 10.93
C GLY A 47 -2.84 4.27 12.43
N GLU A 48 -3.97 4.53 13.07
CA GLU A 48 -4.18 4.16 14.48
C GLU A 48 -4.15 2.64 14.68
N ASN A 49 -4.88 1.90 13.85
CA ASN A 49 -4.96 0.44 13.87
C ASN A 49 -5.05 -0.15 12.45
N PRO A 50 -3.99 0.00 11.63
CA PRO A 50 -4.00 -0.49 10.26
C PRO A 50 -4.12 -2.01 10.23
N ILE A 51 -4.99 -2.53 9.36
CA ILE A 51 -5.27 -3.97 9.27
C ILE A 51 -4.51 -4.54 8.06
N PRO A 52 -3.46 -5.37 8.27
CA PRO A 52 -2.61 -5.86 7.17
C PRO A 52 -3.39 -6.56 6.07
N GLU A 53 -4.35 -7.43 6.43
CA GLU A 53 -5.12 -8.20 5.46
C GLU A 53 -6.01 -7.32 4.57
N LEU A 54 -6.59 -6.25 5.12
CA LEU A 54 -7.39 -5.30 4.34
C LEU A 54 -6.53 -4.52 3.36
N ILE A 55 -5.38 -4.02 3.82
CA ILE A 55 -4.42 -3.31 2.97
C ILE A 55 -3.96 -4.20 1.82
N MET A 56 -3.59 -5.45 2.11
CA MET A 56 -3.14 -6.41 1.10
C MET A 56 -4.24 -6.74 0.10
N LYS A 57 -5.49 -6.91 0.57
CA LYS A 57 -6.65 -7.12 -0.30
C LYS A 57 -6.89 -5.93 -1.23
N SER A 58 -6.85 -4.70 -0.70
CA SER A 58 -7.12 -3.48 -1.47
C SER A 58 -6.06 -3.22 -2.54
N VAL A 59 -4.78 -3.50 -2.24
CA VAL A 59 -3.71 -3.45 -3.24
C VAL A 59 -3.86 -4.56 -4.29
N SER A 60 -4.24 -5.77 -3.88
CA SER A 60 -4.53 -6.88 -4.81
C SER A 60 -5.72 -6.57 -5.74
N GLN A 61 -6.77 -5.92 -5.22
CA GLN A 61 -7.94 -5.49 -6.00
C GLN A 61 -7.60 -4.41 -7.03
N ALA A 62 -6.58 -3.60 -6.77
CA ALA A 62 -6.03 -2.65 -7.74
C ALA A 62 -5.18 -3.34 -8.84
N GLY A 63 -4.93 -4.65 -8.72
CA GLY A 63 -4.20 -5.45 -9.70
C GLY A 63 -2.70 -5.55 -9.46
N PHE A 64 -2.24 -5.36 -8.21
CA PHE A 64 -0.82 -5.41 -7.85
C PHE A 64 -0.53 -6.50 -6.82
N ASP A 65 0.58 -7.22 -7.01
CA ASP A 65 1.13 -8.12 -5.99
C ASP A 65 1.58 -7.34 -4.74
N ILE A 66 1.36 -7.93 -3.57
CA ILE A 66 1.74 -7.40 -2.27
C ILE A 66 2.06 -8.52 -1.27
N GLU A 67 3.14 -8.37 -0.50
CA GLU A 67 3.56 -9.31 0.53
C GLU A 67 4.16 -8.58 1.75
N PRO A 68 4.23 -9.21 2.94
CA PRO A 68 4.84 -8.59 4.11
C PRO A 68 6.32 -8.31 3.85
N ALA A 69 6.80 -7.11 4.23
CA ALA A 69 8.20 -6.70 4.02
C ALA A 69 9.18 -7.35 5.01
#